data_AF-W1Y2F3-F1
#
_entry.id   AF-W1Y2F3-F1
#
_cell.length_a   1.000
_cell.length_b   1.000
_cell.length_c   1.000
_cell.angle_alpha   90.00
_cell.angle_beta   90.00
_cell.angle_gamma   90.00
#
_symmetry.space_group_name_H-M   'P 1'
#
loop_
_entity.id
_entity.type
_entity.pdbx_description
1 polymer ?
#
loop_
_entity_poly.entity_id
_entity_poly.type
_entity_poly.pdbx_seq_one_letter_code
_entity_poly.pdbx_strand_id
1 'polypeptide(L)'
;LNENAPRAMAVIDPVKLVIENYQGEGEMVTMPNHPNKPEMGSRQVPFSGEIWIDRADFREEANKQYKRLVLGKEVRLRNAYVIKAERVEKDAEGNI
;
A
#
# COMPACT_ATOMS: atom_id res chain seq x y z
N LEU A 1 17.31 -16.35 6.54
CA LEU A 1 16.56 -15.28 5.83
C LEU A 1 15.87 -14.34 6.80
N ASN A 2 15.01 -14.83 7.71
CA ASN A 2 14.29 -13.97 8.66
C ASN A 2 15.22 -13.06 9.48
N GLU A 3 16.38 -13.53 9.95
CA GLU A 3 17.23 -12.73 10.84
C GLU A 3 18.14 -11.73 10.12
N ASN A 4 18.52 -11.99 8.88
CA ASN A 4 19.65 -11.28 8.24
C ASN A 4 19.23 -10.42 7.05
N ALA A 5 18.03 -10.62 6.50
CA ALA A 5 17.59 -9.89 5.30
C ALA A 5 16.94 -8.54 5.66
N PRO A 6 17.29 -7.41 5.02
CA PRO A 6 16.46 -6.21 5.11
C PRO A 6 15.09 -6.47 4.43
N ARG A 7 14.04 -5.82 4.95
CA ARG A 7 12.68 -5.90 4.40
C ARG A 7 12.53 -4.84 3.33
N ALA A 8 12.07 -5.23 2.15
CA ALA A 8 11.66 -4.31 1.10
C ALA A 8 10.15 -4.41 0.85
N MET A 9 9.62 -3.46 0.09
CA MET A 9 8.28 -3.55 -0.48
C MET A 9 8.44 -3.70 -1.99
N ALA A 10 7.70 -4.65 -2.55
CA ALA A 10 7.60 -4.87 -3.99
C ALA A 10 6.15 -5.21 -4.29
N VAL A 11 5.63 -4.64 -5.37
CA VAL A 11 4.30 -4.92 -5.91
C VAL A 11 4.50 -5.82 -7.12
N ILE A 12 3.82 -6.98 -7.15
CA ILE A 12 4.06 -8.00 -8.17
C ILE A 12 3.06 -7.86 -9.32
N ASP A 13 1.78 -7.66 -8.98
CA ASP A 13 0.71 -7.37 -9.94
C ASP A 13 0.17 -5.95 -9.67
N PRO A 14 0.72 -4.92 -10.33
CA PRO A 14 0.46 -3.53 -9.96
C PRO A 14 -0.93 -3.05 -10.38
N VAL A 15 -1.65 -2.49 -9.41
CA VAL A 15 -2.86 -1.68 -9.61
C VAL A 15 -2.58 -0.26 -9.13
N LYS A 16 -2.91 0.73 -9.97
CA LYS A 16 -2.72 2.14 -9.63
C LYS A 16 -3.75 2.55 -8.58
N LEU A 17 -3.29 3.23 -7.54
CA LEU A 17 -4.14 3.82 -6.52
C LEU A 17 -3.88 5.31 -6.45
N VAL A 18 -4.95 6.09 -6.59
CA VAL A 18 -4.92 7.55 -6.54
C VAL A 18 -5.60 8.03 -5.26
N ILE A 19 -4.89 8.85 -4.48
CA ILE A 19 -5.36 9.45 -3.24
C ILE A 19 -5.82 10.87 -3.56
N GLU A 20 -7.12 11.04 -3.79
CA GLU A 20 -7.69 12.27 -4.36
C GLU A 20 -7.54 13.51 -3.49
N ASN A 21 -7.54 13.33 -2.17
CA ASN A 21 -7.40 14.42 -1.21
C ASN A 21 -5.94 14.67 -0.82
N TYR A 22 -4.96 14.03 -1.47
CA TYR A 22 -3.56 14.31 -1.24
C TYR A 22 -3.12 15.55 -2.03
N GLN A 23 -2.68 16.59 -1.32
CA GLN A 23 -2.30 17.89 -1.89
C GLN A 23 -0.79 18.17 -1.80
N GLY A 24 0.01 17.21 -1.30
CA GLY A 24 1.46 17.38 -1.15
C GLY A 24 2.22 17.17 -2.47
N GLU A 25 3.42 17.74 -2.56
CA GLU A 25 4.37 17.51 -3.67
C GLU A 25 5.13 16.18 -3.56
N GLY A 26 4.76 15.35 -2.57
CA GLY A 26 5.43 14.11 -2.20
C GLY A 26 6.26 14.27 -0.91
N GLU A 27 6.42 13.18 -0.19
CA GLU A 27 7.15 13.15 1.08
C GLU A 27 7.99 11.87 1.21
N MET A 28 8.95 11.91 2.13
CA MET A 28 9.81 10.76 2.44
C MET A 28 9.36 10.11 3.75
N VAL A 29 8.77 8.92 3.65
CA VAL A 29 8.34 8.14 4.80
C VAL A 29 9.50 7.29 5.30
N THR A 30 9.86 7.46 6.57
CA THR A 30 10.93 6.66 7.20
C THR A 30 10.38 5.32 7.65
N MET A 31 10.99 4.23 7.17
CA MET A 31 10.57 2.85 7.48
C MET A 31 11.75 2.03 8.01
N PRO A 32 11.55 1.21 9.06
CA PRO A 32 12.62 0.34 9.55
C PRO A 32 13.00 -0.72 8.51
N ASN A 33 14.29 -1.04 8.43
CA ASN A 33 14.78 -2.11 7.56
C ASN A 33 14.44 -3.50 8.10
N HIS A 34 14.22 -3.64 9.40
CA HIS A 34 13.87 -4.89 10.02
C HIS A 34 12.99 -4.64 11.26
N PRO A 35 11.89 -5.41 11.46
CA PRO A 35 10.97 -5.17 12.56
C PRO A 35 11.61 -5.34 13.95
N ASN A 36 12.54 -6.29 14.07
CA ASN A 36 13.18 -6.66 15.35
C ASN A 36 14.67 -6.32 15.44
N LYS A 37 15.23 -5.59 14.46
CA LYS A 37 16.68 -5.30 14.40
C LYS A 37 16.92 -3.82 14.14
N PRO A 38 16.79 -2.96 15.17
CA PRO A 38 16.97 -1.51 15.03
C PRO A 38 18.37 -1.15 14.53
N GLU A 39 19.37 -1.99 14.78
CA GLU A 39 20.75 -1.84 14.28
C GLU A 39 20.86 -1.88 12.76
N MET A 40 19.88 -2.45 12.06
CA MET A 40 19.80 -2.41 10.59
C MET A 40 19.31 -1.06 10.05
N GLY A 41 19.00 -0.12 10.94
CA GLY A 41 18.58 1.23 10.62
C GLY A 41 17.23 1.30 9.89
N SER A 42 17.04 2.43 9.22
CA SER A 42 15.82 2.76 8.48
C SER A 42 16.16 3.20 7.07
N ARG A 43 15.15 3.14 6.19
CA ARG A 43 15.21 3.71 4.84
C ARG A 43 14.12 4.75 4.66
N GLN A 44 14.35 5.66 3.74
CA GLN A 44 13.33 6.60 3.30
C GLN A 44 12.64 6.04 2.05
N VAL A 45 11.31 6.07 2.04
CA VAL A 45 10.48 5.60 0.93
C VAL A 45 9.64 6.79 0.45
N PRO A 46 9.70 7.14 -0.84
CA PRO A 46 8.88 8.22 -1.38
C PRO A 46 7.40 7.83 -1.31
N PHE A 47 6.57 8.78 -0.89
CA PHE A 47 5.13 8.69 -0.86
C PHE A 47 4.54 9.88 -1.59
N SER A 48 3.48 9.66 -2.36
CA SER A 48 2.78 10.68 -3.12
C SER A 48 1.29 10.33 -3.22
N GLY A 49 0.51 11.18 -3.89
CA GLY A 49 -0.90 10.92 -4.17
C GLY A 49 -1.14 9.80 -5.19
N GLU A 50 -0.10 9.31 -5.86
CA GLU A 50 -0.19 8.21 -6.82
C GLU A 50 0.76 7.09 -6.43
N ILE A 51 0.21 5.94 -6.04
CA ILE A 51 0.97 4.79 -5.58
C ILE A 51 0.49 3.53 -6.28
N TRP A 52 1.21 2.44 -6.06
CA TRP A 52 0.89 1.12 -6.57
C TRP A 52 0.63 0.17 -5.41
N ILE A 53 -0.43 -0.63 -5.53
CA ILE A 53 -0.73 -1.75 -4.65
C ILE A 53 -0.77 -3.04 -5.45
N ASP A 54 -0.66 -4.17 -4.78
CA ASP A 54 -0.87 -5.45 -5.45
C ASP A 54 -2.36 -5.63 -5.75
N ARG A 55 -2.69 -6.14 -6.94
CA ARG A 55 -4.06 -6.44 -7.36
C ARG A 55 -4.77 -7.34 -6.35
N ALA A 56 -4.04 -8.27 -5.74
CA ALA A 56 -4.59 -9.17 -4.73
C ALA A 56 -4.93 -8.47 -3.41
N ASP A 57 -4.55 -7.21 -3.21
CA ASP A 57 -4.81 -6.42 -2.02
C ASP A 57 -6.11 -5.60 -2.09
N PHE A 58 -6.81 -5.58 -3.23
CA PHE A 58 -8.10 -4.92 -3.41
C PHE A 58 -9.21 -5.90 -3.80
N ARG A 59 -10.41 -5.70 -3.25
CA ARG A 59 -11.65 -6.37 -3.68
C ARG A 59 -12.84 -5.43 -3.56
N GLU A 60 -13.80 -5.52 -4.48
CA GLU A 60 -15.07 -4.79 -4.33
C GLU A 60 -15.90 -5.34 -3.18
N GLU A 61 -15.98 -6.67 -3.08
CA GLU A 61 -16.69 -7.36 -2.01
C GLU A 61 -15.81 -8.43 -1.38
N ALA A 62 -15.85 -8.53 -0.06
CA ALA A 62 -15.10 -9.55 0.67
C ALA A 62 -15.78 -9.93 2.00
N ASN A 63 -15.51 -11.15 2.44
CA ASN A 63 -15.97 -11.66 3.73
C ASN A 63 -15.20 -11.00 4.91
N LYS A 64 -15.64 -11.28 6.15
CA LYS A 64 -15.01 -10.73 7.36
C LYS A 64 -13.56 -11.19 7.60
N GLN A 65 -13.09 -12.22 6.90
CA GLN A 65 -11.72 -12.73 7.05
C GLN A 65 -10.72 -11.98 6.16
N TYR A 66 -11.20 -11.22 5.17
CA TYR A 66 -10.36 -10.40 4.31
C TYR A 66 -9.97 -9.09 5.00
N LYS A 67 -8.68 -8.93 5.28
CA LYS A 67 -8.11 -7.81 6.06
C LYS A 67 -7.40 -6.75 5.20
N ARG A 68 -7.66 -6.75 3.90
CA ARG A 68 -7.05 -5.82 2.94
C ARG A 68 -8.09 -4.82 2.44
N LEU A 69 -7.75 -4.04 1.41
CA LEU A 69 -8.61 -2.96 0.94
C LEU A 69 -9.89 -3.52 0.33
N VAL A 70 -11.02 -3.04 0.81
CA VAL A 70 -12.35 -3.35 0.26
C VAL A 70 -13.05 -2.05 -0.07
N LEU A 71 -13.81 -2.02 -1.17
CA LEU A 71 -14.62 -0.86 -1.52
C LEU A 71 -15.50 -0.42 -0.32
N GLY A 72 -15.47 0.87 0.00
CA GLY A 72 -16.15 1.46 1.15
C GLY A 72 -15.47 1.25 2.51
N LYS A 73 -14.33 0.56 2.58
CA LYS A 73 -13.58 0.30 3.83
C LYS A 73 -12.18 0.91 3.82
N GLU A 74 -11.59 0.92 5.01
CA GLU A 74 -10.26 1.46 5.26
C GLU A 74 -9.18 0.38 5.36
N VAL A 75 -7.97 0.70 4.91
CA VAL A 75 -6.77 -0.10 5.14
C VAL A 75 -5.59 0.82 5.49
N ARG A 76 -4.64 0.29 6.28
CA ARG A 76 -3.39 1.00 6.57
C ARG A 76 -2.32 0.63 5.54
N LEU A 77 -1.78 1.63 4.86
CA LEU A 77 -0.55 1.49 4.09
C LEU A 77 0.64 1.28 5.04
N ARG A 78 1.55 0.39 4.67
CA ARG A 78 2.65 0.00 5.56
C ARG A 78 3.52 1.21 5.92
N ASN A 79 3.55 1.54 7.22
CA ASN A 79 4.25 2.69 7.81
C ASN A 79 3.82 4.07 7.27
N ALA A 80 2.69 4.16 6.57
CA ALA A 80 2.17 5.41 6.04
C ALA A 80 0.72 5.63 6.54
N TYR A 81 -0.13 6.22 5.71
CA TYR A 81 -1.48 6.63 6.06
C TYR A 81 -2.50 5.50 6.08
N VAL A 82 -3.65 5.75 6.71
CA VAL A 82 -4.87 4.96 6.52
C VAL A 82 -5.63 5.58 5.36
N ILE A 83 -6.07 4.75 4.43
CA ILE A 83 -6.82 5.17 3.23
C ILE A 83 -8.17 4.45 3.19
N LYS A 84 -9.14 5.07 2.52
CA LYS A 84 -10.46 4.49 2.25
C LYS A 84 -10.65 4.31 0.73
N ALA A 85 -11.15 3.16 0.31
CA ALA A 85 -11.51 2.94 -1.08
C ALA A 85 -12.88 3.55 -1.37
N GLU A 86 -12.92 4.66 -2.11
CA GLU A 86 -14.17 5.35 -2.48
C GLU A 86 -14.74 4.86 -3.81
N ARG A 87 -13.89 4.60 -4.81
CA ARG A 87 -14.31 4.08 -6.12
C ARG A 87 -13.27 3.16 -6.73
N VAL A 88 -13.68 2.44 -7.76
CA VAL A 88 -12.83 1.62 -8.63
C VAL A 88 -13.18 1.95 -10.09
N GLU A 89 -12.16 2.12 -10.92
CA GLU A 89 -12.31 2.26 -12.36
C GLU A 89 -11.95 0.92 -13.01
N LYS A 90 -12.66 0.54 -14.06
CA LYS A 90 -12.45 -0.71 -14.79
C LYS A 90 -12.34 -0.44 -16.28
N ASP A 91 -11.52 -1.22 -16.95
CA ASP A 91 -11.46 -1.23 -18.41
C ASP A 91 -12.70 -1.93 -19.03
N ALA A 92 -12.75 -1.96 -20.36
CA ALA A 92 -13.85 -2.58 -21.11
C ALA A 92 -13.96 -4.10 -20.90
N GLU A 93 -12.89 -4.76 -20.46
CA GLU A 93 -12.83 -6.19 -20.18
C GLU A 93 -13.16 -6.49 -18.71
N GLY A 94 -13.38 -5.46 -17.89
CA GLY A 94 -13.71 -5.56 -16.48
C GLY A 94 -12.50 -5.66 -15.56
N ASN A 95 -11.28 -5.45 -16.06
CA ASN A 95 -10.07 -5.42 -15.24
C ASN A 95 -9.94 -4.05 -14.55
N ILE A 96 -9.36 -4.09 -13.35
CA ILE A 96 -9.00 -2.90 -12.57
C ILE A 96 -7.64 -2.37 -12.99
#